data_AF-A0A956HLG8-F1
#
_entry.id   AF-A0A956HLG8-F1
#
_cell.length_a   1.000
_cell.length_b   1.000
_cell.length_c   1.000
_cell.angle_alpha   90.00
_cell.angle_beta   90.00
_cell.angle_gamma   90.00
#
_symmetry.space_group_name_H-M   'P 1'
#
loop_
_entity.id
_entity.type
_entity.pdbx_description
1 polymer ?
#
loop_
_entity_poly.entity_id
_entity_poly.type
_entity_poly.pdbx_seq_one_letter_code
_entity_poly.pdbx_strand_id
1 'polypeptide(L)'
;EGEEPFAEVEVAERVAPIERIPALAPHEDDAAPVERAIENAAALDPFFAALTRTELRMPGAITRATHYGDSAIGNDGITAAIRGKLQARFGDAGHGFHLLGQPNLSYKHKGVSFQEKAPWSGCFIIFGCRKDGYYGVGGTTFQSTGGAEIKLGTAAKGPAGRKVSRFTLWYAAQPRGGNLRLKVDDEEPIVLSTKADALADRWHTIEVVDGAHALSVRAAGGGKVRAYGVSLERDGPGVVWDGMSQIGAYTRRMLHYDEEHFLRQLRARKTHLVVLMFGGNDMNPGFNLAQYKADYAALLRRVKAIGPDTACLVMAPLDHGEHKGARIVTRAIVPTIVEAQREVAIAEGCGFWDTYQAMGGEGSMGRWARADPKLGSGDLAHLTHHGHKVIGAMLYRALMASFREYRGRVVDTPLVELGAGFSGPPGGEGASEVISAGASDVAEETDAAGGEAAVDTDDATDTDAEPDGPGGAGVAIPESDDEPASDATPPGDPTSPTTPPAATGP
;
A
#
# COMPACT_ATOMS: atom_id res chain seq x y z
N GLU A 1 31.02 50.13 -29.22
CA GLU A 1 29.85 50.57 -28.43
C GLU A 1 28.64 49.82 -28.93
N GLY A 2 27.96 49.11 -28.04
CA GLY A 2 26.83 48.25 -28.37
C GLY A 2 26.62 47.19 -27.29
N GLU A 3 26.35 47.63 -26.06
CA GLU A 3 25.78 46.77 -25.03
C GLU A 3 24.31 46.54 -25.38
N GLU A 4 23.93 45.27 -25.58
CA GLU A 4 22.52 44.89 -25.60
C GLU A 4 21.97 44.89 -24.16
N PRO A 5 20.78 45.45 -23.92
CA PRO A 5 20.21 45.49 -22.58
C PRO A 5 19.77 44.09 -22.16
N PHE A 6 20.20 43.68 -20.97
CA PHE A 6 19.70 42.49 -20.29
C PHE A 6 18.17 42.60 -20.15
N ALA A 7 17.45 41.61 -20.70
CA ALA A 7 16.02 41.46 -20.50
C ALA A 7 15.74 41.27 -19.00
N GLU A 8 14.90 42.13 -18.43
CA GLU A 8 14.38 41.97 -17.08
C GLU A 8 13.66 40.62 -16.98
N VAL A 9 14.16 39.76 -16.09
CA VAL A 9 13.47 38.53 -15.68
C VAL A 9 12.25 38.98 -14.89
N GLU A 10 11.04 38.72 -15.41
CA GLU A 10 9.80 38.86 -14.66
C GLU A 10 9.92 38.04 -13.37
N VAL A 11 10.08 38.75 -12.25
CA VAL A 11 10.03 38.16 -10.92
C VAL A 11 8.61 37.67 -10.73
N ALA A 12 8.43 36.34 -10.72
CA ALA A 12 7.16 35.69 -10.47
C ALA A 12 6.45 36.37 -9.28
N GLU A 13 5.26 36.88 -9.53
CA GLU A 13 4.44 37.63 -8.59
C GLU A 13 4.35 36.84 -7.27
N ARG A 14 4.91 37.38 -6.18
CA ARG A 14 4.81 36.78 -4.85
C ARG A 14 3.33 36.74 -4.47
N VAL A 15 2.71 35.57 -4.59
CA VAL A 15 1.38 35.30 -4.05
C VAL A 15 1.40 35.68 -2.57
N ALA A 16 0.52 36.61 -2.17
CA ALA A 16 0.42 37.03 -0.78
C ALA A 16 0.21 35.81 0.13
N PRO A 17 0.84 35.75 1.31
CA PRO A 17 0.67 34.63 2.22
C PRO A 17 -0.80 34.51 2.62
N ILE A 18 -1.35 33.29 2.52
CA ILE A 18 -2.72 33.00 2.93
C ILE A 18 -2.76 33.03 4.47
N GLU A 19 -3.27 34.11 5.05
CA GLU A 19 -3.37 34.26 6.51
C GLU A 19 -4.61 33.57 7.08
N ARG A 20 -5.71 33.61 6.33
CA ARG A 20 -7.01 33.02 6.70
C ARG A 20 -7.50 32.13 5.59
N ILE A 21 -8.26 31.12 5.97
CA ILE A 21 -8.79 30.13 5.07
C ILE A 21 -9.86 30.77 4.15
N PRO A 22 -9.66 30.80 2.82
CA PRO A 22 -10.66 31.36 1.91
C PRO A 22 -11.88 30.45 1.79
N ALA A 23 -12.98 30.97 1.25
CA ALA A 23 -14.12 30.15 0.85
C ALA A 23 -13.69 29.13 -0.22
N LEU A 24 -14.23 27.91 -0.15
CA LEU A 24 -13.96 26.89 -1.17
C LEU A 24 -14.58 27.31 -2.51
N ALA A 25 -13.79 27.32 -3.57
CA ALA A 25 -14.29 27.54 -4.92
C ALA A 25 -15.21 26.38 -5.37
N PRO A 26 -16.37 26.66 -5.99
CA PRO A 26 -17.22 25.62 -6.54
C PRO A 26 -16.48 24.79 -7.60
N HIS A 27 -16.67 23.47 -7.59
CA HIS A 27 -16.13 22.56 -8.59
C HIS A 27 -17.29 21.88 -9.36
N GLU A 28 -17.10 21.55 -10.64
CA GLU A 28 -18.15 20.95 -11.49
C GLU A 28 -18.75 19.67 -10.89
N ASP A 29 -17.91 18.84 -10.26
CA ASP A 29 -18.32 17.62 -9.58
C ASP A 29 -19.22 17.85 -8.36
N ASP A 30 -19.28 19.07 -7.81
CA ASP A 30 -20.00 19.35 -6.57
C ASP A 30 -21.53 19.28 -6.73
N ALA A 31 -22.03 19.44 -7.96
CA ALA A 31 -23.44 19.31 -8.29
C ALA A 31 -23.93 17.85 -8.38
N ALA A 32 -23.01 16.88 -8.44
CA ALA A 32 -23.38 15.48 -8.58
C ALA A 32 -24.03 14.93 -7.29
N PRO A 33 -25.10 14.12 -7.40
CA PRO A 33 -25.79 13.59 -6.24
C PRO A 33 -24.90 12.65 -5.42
N VAL A 34 -25.04 12.72 -4.10
CA VAL A 34 -24.36 11.81 -3.16
C VAL A 34 -25.31 10.65 -2.86
N GLU A 35 -24.98 9.45 -3.33
CA GLU A 35 -25.83 8.27 -3.13
C GLU A 35 -25.91 7.85 -1.67
N ARG A 36 -24.80 7.98 -0.95
CA ARG A 36 -24.72 7.70 0.48
C ARG A 36 -23.73 8.66 1.13
N ALA A 37 -24.19 9.39 2.13
CA ALA A 37 -23.34 10.24 2.96
C ALA A 37 -22.44 9.39 3.88
N ILE A 38 -21.31 9.96 4.29
CA ILE A 38 -20.44 9.36 5.30
C ILE A 38 -21.06 9.67 6.67
N GLU A 39 -21.30 8.63 7.46
CA GLU A 39 -21.72 8.77 8.85
C GLU A 39 -20.51 9.12 9.72
N ASN A 40 -20.70 9.99 10.71
CA ASN A 40 -19.61 10.56 11.51
C ASN A 40 -18.50 11.21 10.65
N ALA A 41 -18.90 12.01 9.64
CA ALA A 41 -17.98 12.67 8.72
C ALA A 41 -16.94 13.58 9.42
N ALA A 42 -17.24 14.09 10.62
CA ALA A 42 -16.30 14.89 11.42
C ALA A 42 -15.03 14.09 11.83
N ALA A 43 -15.09 12.77 11.87
CA ALA A 43 -13.90 11.93 12.09
C ALA A 43 -12.87 12.04 10.95
N LEU A 44 -13.24 12.63 9.81
CA LEU A 44 -12.38 12.85 8.65
C LEU A 44 -11.78 14.26 8.63
N ASP A 45 -12.05 15.10 9.62
CA ASP A 45 -11.54 16.47 9.69
C ASP A 45 -10.01 16.59 9.58
N PRO A 46 -9.18 15.71 10.20
CA PRO A 46 -7.73 15.73 9.98
C PRO A 46 -7.33 15.50 8.52
N PHE A 47 -8.02 14.59 7.82
CA PHE A 47 -7.80 14.37 6.39
C PHE A 47 -8.24 15.57 5.57
N PHE A 48 -9.35 16.21 5.91
CA PHE A 48 -9.83 17.41 5.22
C PHE A 48 -8.98 18.65 5.52
N ALA A 49 -8.34 18.73 6.68
CA ALA A 49 -7.32 19.74 6.97
C ALA A 49 -6.13 19.54 6.04
N ALA A 50 -5.61 18.31 5.91
CA ALA A 50 -4.54 18.02 4.96
C ALA A 50 -4.94 18.30 3.50
N LEU A 51 -6.19 17.96 3.12
CA LEU A 51 -6.72 18.22 1.78
C LEU A 51 -6.91 19.71 1.50
N THR A 52 -7.26 20.50 2.52
CA THR A 52 -7.29 21.97 2.43
C THR A 52 -5.92 22.53 2.08
N ARG A 53 -4.83 22.04 2.70
CA ARG A 53 -3.47 22.49 2.36
C ARG A 53 -3.12 22.21 0.90
N THR A 54 -3.54 21.05 0.42
CA THR A 54 -3.34 20.62 -0.98
C THR A 54 -4.18 21.45 -1.95
N GLU A 55 -5.45 21.70 -1.61
CA GLU A 55 -6.37 22.54 -2.41
C GLU A 55 -5.86 23.98 -2.53
N LEU A 56 -5.36 24.55 -1.43
CA LEU A 56 -4.71 25.86 -1.40
C LEU A 56 -3.32 25.90 -2.04
N ARG A 57 -2.88 24.78 -2.65
CA ARG A 57 -1.58 24.64 -3.33
C ARG A 57 -0.38 25.04 -2.47
N MET A 58 -0.45 24.78 -1.16
CA MET A 58 0.66 25.09 -0.26
C MET A 58 1.93 24.34 -0.69
N PRO A 59 3.12 24.96 -0.62
CA PRO A 59 4.37 24.30 -0.99
C PRO A 59 4.55 22.96 -0.25
N GLY A 60 4.80 21.89 -1.01
CA GLY A 60 5.02 20.53 -0.49
C GLY A 60 3.78 19.82 0.07
N ALA A 61 2.56 20.38 -0.08
CA ALA A 61 1.35 19.80 0.51
C ALA A 61 0.87 18.54 -0.23
N ILE A 62 1.15 17.36 0.33
CA ILE A 62 0.68 16.10 -0.23
C ILE A 62 -0.29 15.43 0.75
N THR A 63 -1.53 15.24 0.32
CA THR A 63 -2.54 14.48 1.10
C THR A 63 -2.45 13.00 0.75
N ARG A 64 -2.34 12.15 1.76
CA ARG A 64 -2.10 10.71 1.59
C ARG A 64 -3.18 9.88 2.26
N ALA A 65 -3.72 8.91 1.53
CA ALA A 65 -4.62 7.90 2.07
C ALA A 65 -4.04 6.50 1.86
N THR A 66 -4.20 5.62 2.85
CA THR A 66 -3.86 4.20 2.76
C THR A 66 -5.13 3.38 2.89
N HIS A 67 -5.52 2.71 1.81
CA HIS A 67 -6.75 1.92 1.74
C HIS A 67 -6.42 0.43 1.85
N TYR A 68 -6.71 -0.16 3.01
CA TYR A 68 -6.64 -1.59 3.23
C TYR A 68 -7.98 -2.25 2.94
N GLY A 69 -7.94 -3.40 2.29
CA GLY A 69 -9.14 -4.18 2.07
C GLY A 69 -8.81 -5.57 1.59
N ASP A 70 -9.82 -6.39 1.36
CA ASP A 70 -9.65 -7.74 0.86
C ASP A 70 -9.59 -7.80 -0.68
N SER A 71 -10.08 -8.90 -1.27
CA SER A 71 -10.13 -9.08 -2.72
C SER A 71 -10.99 -8.04 -3.44
N ALA A 72 -11.92 -7.36 -2.75
CA ALA A 72 -12.75 -6.31 -3.34
C ALA A 72 -11.93 -5.16 -3.94
N ILE A 73 -10.73 -4.89 -3.41
CA ILE A 73 -9.80 -3.87 -3.93
C ILE A 73 -8.58 -4.47 -4.66
N GLY A 74 -8.52 -5.79 -4.85
CA GLY A 74 -7.32 -6.52 -5.29
C GLY A 74 -6.71 -6.08 -6.61
N ASN A 75 -7.55 -5.80 -7.60
CA ASN A 75 -7.11 -5.40 -8.93
C ASN A 75 -6.89 -3.89 -9.09
N ASP A 76 -6.81 -3.16 -7.97
CA ASP A 76 -6.71 -1.70 -7.92
C ASP A 76 -7.85 -1.03 -8.72
N GLY A 77 -9.03 -1.63 -8.69
CA GLY A 77 -10.23 -1.16 -9.35
C GLY A 77 -10.80 0.08 -8.66
N ILE A 78 -11.33 -0.12 -7.45
CA ILE A 78 -11.98 0.90 -6.63
C ILE A 78 -10.96 1.98 -6.25
N THR A 79 -9.80 1.57 -5.75
CA THR A 79 -8.72 2.45 -5.31
C THR A 79 -8.18 3.34 -6.43
N ALA A 80 -7.94 2.80 -7.64
CA ALA A 80 -7.52 3.65 -8.76
C ALA A 80 -8.63 4.59 -9.24
N ALA A 81 -9.91 4.21 -9.15
CA ALA A 81 -11.02 5.09 -9.50
C ALA A 81 -11.13 6.27 -8.52
N ILE A 82 -10.94 6.03 -7.22
CA ILE A 82 -10.87 7.09 -6.19
C ILE A 82 -9.64 7.97 -6.44
N ARG A 83 -8.46 7.34 -6.59
CA ARG A 83 -7.18 8.02 -6.85
C ARG A 83 -7.29 8.95 -8.04
N GLY A 84 -7.76 8.46 -9.19
CA GLY A 84 -7.88 9.26 -10.41
C GLY A 84 -8.80 10.46 -10.26
N LYS A 85 -9.90 10.35 -9.52
CA LYS A 85 -10.82 11.48 -9.26
C LYS A 85 -10.22 12.53 -8.32
N LEU A 86 -9.62 12.08 -7.22
CA LEU A 86 -8.95 12.99 -6.29
C LEU A 86 -7.75 13.69 -6.94
N GLN A 87 -6.95 12.97 -7.72
CA GLN A 87 -5.82 13.55 -8.44
C GLN A 87 -6.26 14.54 -9.53
N ALA A 88 -7.39 14.26 -10.22
CA ALA A 88 -7.95 15.22 -11.18
C ALA A 88 -8.35 16.54 -10.52
N ARG A 89 -8.92 16.51 -9.30
CA ARG A 89 -9.35 17.71 -8.57
C ARG A 89 -8.20 18.44 -7.86
N PHE A 90 -7.30 17.69 -7.21
CA PHE A 90 -6.33 18.25 -6.26
C PHE A 90 -4.87 18.21 -6.74
N GLY A 91 -4.59 17.51 -7.85
CA GLY A 91 -3.25 17.30 -8.37
C GLY A 91 -2.74 15.87 -8.14
N ASP A 92 -1.88 15.41 -9.04
CA ASP A 92 -1.23 14.10 -9.01
C ASP A 92 0.12 14.18 -8.29
N ALA A 93 0.16 13.74 -7.02
CA ALA A 93 1.40 13.62 -6.24
C ALA A 93 2.06 12.22 -6.37
N GLY A 94 1.69 11.47 -7.41
CA GLY A 94 2.21 10.14 -7.73
C GLY A 94 1.30 9.00 -7.31
N HIS A 95 1.77 7.78 -7.58
CA HIS A 95 0.96 6.57 -7.53
C HIS A 95 0.97 5.86 -6.17
N GLY A 96 1.90 6.24 -5.30
CA GLY A 96 1.96 5.73 -3.94
C GLY A 96 2.70 4.41 -3.84
N PHE A 97 2.34 3.63 -2.84
CA PHE A 97 3.07 2.43 -2.42
C PHE A 97 2.73 1.21 -3.28
N HIS A 98 3.78 0.59 -3.83
CA HIS A 98 3.72 -0.67 -4.55
C HIS A 98 4.48 -1.75 -3.77
N LEU A 99 3.94 -2.96 -3.67
CA LEU A 99 4.63 -4.10 -3.05
C LEU A 99 5.90 -4.46 -3.82
N LEU A 100 6.93 -5.00 -3.16
CA LEU A 100 8.19 -5.36 -3.85
C LEU A 100 8.04 -6.56 -4.81
N GLY A 101 6.91 -7.26 -4.74
CA GLY A 101 6.54 -8.32 -5.67
C GLY A 101 5.04 -8.50 -5.68
N GLN A 102 4.57 -9.42 -6.50
CA GLN A 102 3.17 -9.78 -6.59
C GLN A 102 2.87 -10.97 -5.68
N PRO A 103 2.18 -10.79 -4.55
CA PRO A 103 1.83 -11.91 -3.67
C PRO A 103 0.87 -12.90 -4.35
N ASN A 104 0.14 -12.46 -5.38
CA ASN A 104 -0.69 -13.28 -6.25
C ASN A 104 -1.01 -12.52 -7.56
N LEU A 105 -1.58 -13.23 -8.54
CA LEU A 105 -1.91 -12.68 -9.87
C LEU A 105 -2.96 -11.55 -9.85
N SER A 106 -3.78 -11.51 -8.81
CA SER A 106 -4.85 -10.53 -8.65
C SER A 106 -4.35 -9.19 -8.10
N TYR A 107 -3.15 -9.13 -7.50
CA TYR A 107 -2.51 -7.86 -7.14
C TYR A 107 -2.11 -7.08 -8.41
N LYS A 108 -2.75 -5.93 -8.60
CA LYS A 108 -2.44 -4.97 -9.68
C LYS A 108 -2.22 -3.60 -9.08
N HIS A 109 -1.54 -2.73 -9.83
CA HIS A 109 -1.44 -1.32 -9.52
C HIS A 109 -1.54 -0.51 -10.82
N LYS A 110 -2.68 0.14 -11.06
CA LYS A 110 -2.90 0.97 -12.24
C LYS A 110 -2.06 2.24 -12.13
N GLY A 111 -1.34 2.54 -13.22
CA GLY A 111 -0.41 3.66 -13.30
C GLY A 111 1.00 3.36 -12.79
N VAL A 112 1.31 2.09 -12.48
CA VAL A 112 2.69 1.65 -12.23
C VAL A 112 3.01 0.54 -13.22
N SER A 113 4.14 0.64 -13.92
CA SER A 113 4.70 -0.51 -14.62
C SER A 113 5.56 -1.30 -13.64
N PHE A 114 5.50 -2.62 -13.70
CA PHE A 114 6.38 -3.47 -12.91
C PHE A 114 6.63 -4.79 -13.62
N GLN A 115 7.81 -5.35 -13.39
CA GLN A 115 8.24 -6.63 -13.94
C GLN A 115 9.18 -7.30 -12.92
N GLU A 116 8.77 -8.44 -12.38
CA GLU A 116 9.67 -9.32 -11.64
C GLU A 116 10.61 -10.02 -12.64
N LYS A 117 11.90 -9.72 -12.53
CA LYS A 117 12.97 -10.34 -13.35
C LYS A 117 13.40 -11.67 -12.75
N ALA A 118 13.42 -11.74 -11.42
CA ALA A 118 13.65 -12.95 -10.65
C ALA A 118 12.81 -12.88 -9.35
N PRO A 119 12.09 -13.95 -8.99
CA PRO A 119 11.07 -13.89 -7.95
C PRO A 119 11.66 -13.66 -6.57
N TRP A 120 10.93 -12.90 -5.75
CA TRP A 120 11.19 -12.76 -4.32
C TRP A 120 10.40 -13.81 -3.54
N SER A 121 10.94 -14.29 -2.41
CA SER A 121 10.17 -15.13 -1.48
C SER A 121 9.25 -14.23 -0.65
N GLY A 122 7.96 -14.23 -0.97
CA GLY A 122 6.94 -13.43 -0.29
C GLY A 122 6.32 -14.13 0.92
N CYS A 123 5.96 -13.34 1.94
CA CYS A 123 5.16 -13.76 3.07
C CYS A 123 4.05 -12.73 3.29
N PHE A 124 2.82 -13.20 3.15
CA PHE A 124 1.61 -12.38 3.21
C PHE A 124 0.94 -12.50 4.57
N ILE A 125 0.47 -11.38 5.14
CA ILE A 125 -0.09 -11.32 6.49
C ILE A 125 -1.26 -12.29 6.70
N ILE A 126 -1.99 -12.61 5.64
CA ILE A 126 -3.11 -13.56 5.67
C ILE A 126 -2.70 -14.96 6.16
N PHE A 127 -1.43 -15.33 5.96
CA PHE A 127 -0.87 -16.62 6.37
C PHE A 127 -0.21 -16.57 7.76
N GLY A 128 -0.03 -15.39 8.36
CA GLY A 128 0.62 -15.27 9.67
C GLY A 128 2.06 -15.79 9.70
N CYS A 129 2.75 -15.80 8.55
CA CYS A 129 4.05 -16.45 8.40
C CYS A 129 5.22 -15.69 9.04
N ARG A 130 5.02 -14.45 9.52
CA ARG A 130 5.99 -13.73 10.36
C ARG A 130 5.57 -13.76 11.82
N LYS A 131 6.37 -14.46 12.63
CA LYS A 131 6.30 -14.41 14.10
C LYS A 131 6.66 -13.03 14.65
N ASP A 132 7.54 -12.30 13.96
CA ASP A 132 7.93 -10.94 14.34
C ASP A 132 6.86 -9.87 14.01
N GLY A 133 5.85 -10.19 13.21
CA GLY A 133 4.78 -9.25 12.85
C GLY A 133 5.17 -8.15 11.84
N TYR A 134 6.37 -8.20 11.23
CA TYR A 134 6.87 -7.13 10.35
C TYR A 134 6.46 -7.39 8.88
N TYR A 135 5.33 -6.83 8.47
CA TYR A 135 4.76 -6.96 7.12
C TYR A 135 4.78 -5.67 6.28
N GLY A 136 5.37 -4.58 6.79
CA GLY A 136 5.45 -3.26 6.13
C GLY A 136 4.09 -2.58 5.96
N VAL A 137 4.04 -1.44 5.26
CA VAL A 137 2.78 -0.76 4.94
C VAL A 137 1.77 -1.70 4.26
N GLY A 138 2.22 -2.55 3.33
CA GLY A 138 1.30 -3.29 2.46
C GLY A 138 0.88 -4.70 2.89
N GLY A 139 1.23 -5.13 4.10
CA GLY A 139 0.81 -6.45 4.62
C GLY A 139 1.55 -7.63 4.02
N THR A 140 2.61 -7.37 3.24
CA THR A 140 3.43 -8.38 2.60
C THR A 140 4.90 -8.02 2.74
N THR A 141 5.72 -9.01 3.06
CA THR A 141 7.17 -8.86 3.11
C THR A 141 7.87 -9.83 2.17
N PHE A 142 8.95 -9.38 1.56
CA PHE A 142 9.69 -10.08 0.53
C PHE A 142 11.12 -10.32 1.01
N GLN A 143 11.65 -11.53 0.79
CA GLN A 143 12.98 -11.93 1.21
C GLN A 143 13.75 -12.60 0.09
N SER A 144 15.08 -12.46 0.15
CA SER A 144 16.02 -13.16 -0.71
C SER A 144 17.41 -13.17 -0.06
N THR A 145 18.23 -14.16 -0.39
CA THR A 145 19.67 -14.20 -0.07
C THR A 145 20.52 -13.71 -1.24
N GLY A 146 19.91 -13.41 -2.39
CA GLY A 146 20.59 -12.97 -3.61
C GLY A 146 19.79 -13.31 -4.86
N GLY A 147 19.99 -12.54 -5.94
CA GLY A 147 19.48 -12.86 -7.28
C GLY A 147 18.08 -12.33 -7.60
N ALA A 148 17.19 -12.23 -6.61
CA ALA A 148 15.84 -11.70 -6.79
C ALA A 148 15.86 -10.23 -7.25
N GLU A 149 14.98 -9.87 -8.18
CA GLU A 149 14.96 -8.53 -8.77
C GLU A 149 13.58 -8.16 -9.31
N ILE A 150 13.14 -6.94 -9.00
CA ILE A 150 11.97 -6.30 -9.60
C ILE A 150 12.37 -4.98 -10.23
N LYS A 151 11.84 -4.69 -11.43
CA LYS A 151 11.85 -3.34 -12.02
C LYS A 151 10.46 -2.76 -11.92
N LEU A 152 10.31 -1.56 -11.37
CA LEU A 152 9.05 -0.84 -11.24
C LEU A 152 9.21 0.63 -11.60
N GLY A 153 8.18 1.26 -12.15
CA GLY A 153 8.29 2.64 -12.61
C GLY A 153 7.01 3.20 -13.17
N THR A 154 7.16 4.29 -13.91
CA THR A 154 6.04 4.93 -14.59
C THR A 154 5.35 3.97 -15.58
N ALA A 155 4.03 4.00 -15.62
CA ALA A 155 3.25 3.20 -16.56
C ALA A 155 3.58 3.63 -18.00
N ALA A 156 3.77 2.67 -18.92
CA ALA A 156 4.13 2.96 -20.32
C ALA A 156 2.95 3.45 -21.19
N LYS A 157 1.71 3.23 -20.76
CA LYS A 157 0.48 3.61 -21.47
C LYS A 157 -0.61 3.98 -20.47
N GLY A 158 -1.68 4.60 -20.97
CA GLY A 158 -2.84 4.99 -20.18
C GLY A 158 -2.74 6.42 -19.63
N PRO A 159 -3.82 6.91 -18.99
CA PRO A 159 -3.96 8.32 -18.64
C PRO A 159 -3.25 8.72 -17.34
N ALA A 160 -2.69 7.78 -16.58
CA ALA A 160 -2.10 8.03 -15.26
C ALA A 160 -0.74 7.34 -15.14
N GLY A 161 0.11 7.83 -14.23
CA GLY A 161 1.37 7.16 -13.90
C GLY A 161 2.50 7.43 -14.84
N ARG A 162 2.47 8.57 -15.51
CA ARG A 162 3.42 8.93 -16.57
C ARG A 162 4.67 9.64 -16.03
N LYS A 163 4.64 10.07 -14.77
CA LYS A 163 5.71 10.83 -14.12
C LYS A 163 5.94 10.39 -12.68
N VAL A 164 7.16 10.53 -12.22
CA VAL A 164 7.62 10.33 -10.85
C VAL A 164 8.80 11.29 -10.63
N SER A 165 8.90 11.88 -9.43
CA SER A 165 10.09 12.63 -9.01
C SER A 165 10.79 12.02 -7.79
N ARG A 166 10.15 11.05 -7.12
CA ARG A 166 10.71 10.38 -5.95
C ARG A 166 10.39 8.89 -5.92
N PHE A 167 11.40 8.07 -5.70
CA PHE A 167 11.26 6.68 -5.26
C PHE A 167 11.68 6.55 -3.79
N THR A 168 10.93 5.81 -2.99
CA THR A 168 11.38 5.44 -1.64
C THR A 168 11.24 3.93 -1.46
N LEU A 169 12.37 3.24 -1.30
CA LEU A 169 12.40 1.82 -0.92
C LEU A 169 12.12 1.69 0.57
N TRP A 170 11.25 0.76 0.94
CA TRP A 170 10.91 0.41 2.33
C TRP A 170 11.44 -0.98 2.65
N TYR A 171 12.28 -1.11 3.68
CA TYR A 171 12.95 -2.37 4.00
C TYR A 171 13.24 -2.55 5.48
N ALA A 172 13.66 -3.75 5.86
CA ALA A 172 14.09 -4.05 7.21
C ALA A 172 15.62 -4.16 7.25
N ALA A 173 16.24 -3.40 8.15
CA ALA A 173 17.59 -3.72 8.59
C ALA A 173 17.51 -4.83 9.65
N GLN A 174 18.46 -5.77 9.64
CA GLN A 174 18.42 -6.95 10.52
C GLN A 174 19.81 -7.59 10.73
N PRO A 175 19.98 -8.40 11.78
CA PRO A 175 21.17 -9.22 11.95
C PRO A 175 21.41 -10.13 10.75
N ARG A 176 22.68 -10.22 10.31
CA ARG A 176 23.07 -10.95 9.09
C ARG A 176 22.33 -10.47 7.83
N GLY A 177 21.95 -9.19 7.82
CA GLY A 177 21.39 -8.52 6.66
C GLY A 177 22.34 -8.55 5.47
N GLY A 178 21.78 -8.68 4.27
CA GLY A 178 22.53 -8.65 3.01
C GLY A 178 22.57 -7.26 2.41
N ASN A 179 22.72 -7.21 1.08
CA ASN A 179 22.77 -5.97 0.32
C ASN A 179 21.60 -5.87 -0.66
N LEU A 180 21.04 -4.66 -0.78
CA LEU A 180 20.08 -4.29 -1.82
C LEU A 180 20.79 -3.39 -2.83
N ARG A 181 20.66 -3.70 -4.11
CA ARG A 181 21.15 -2.86 -5.21
C ARG A 181 19.97 -2.13 -5.84
N LEU A 182 20.03 -0.81 -5.87
CA LEU A 182 19.04 0.08 -6.45
C LEU A 182 19.61 0.72 -7.71
N LYS A 183 18.90 0.65 -8.83
CA LYS A 183 19.31 1.31 -10.09
C LYS A 183 18.13 2.04 -10.70
N VAL A 184 18.25 3.36 -10.84
CA VAL A 184 17.27 4.17 -11.60
C VAL A 184 17.72 4.22 -13.05
N ASP A 185 16.83 3.82 -13.96
CA ASP A 185 17.08 3.78 -15.41
C ASP A 185 18.42 3.14 -15.76
N ASP A 186 19.33 3.91 -16.37
CA ASP A 186 20.65 3.47 -16.79
C ASP A 186 21.78 3.98 -15.89
N GLU A 187 21.45 4.70 -14.81
CA GLU A 187 22.41 5.28 -13.85
C GLU A 187 23.22 4.24 -13.07
N GLU A 188 24.27 4.70 -12.39
CA GLU A 188 25.10 3.85 -11.54
C GLU A 188 24.30 3.33 -10.33
N PRO A 189 24.35 2.02 -10.04
CA PRO A 189 23.62 1.46 -8.92
C PRO A 189 24.12 1.92 -7.54
N ILE A 190 23.17 2.22 -6.66
CA ILE A 190 23.38 2.40 -5.22
C ILE A 190 23.32 1.02 -4.55
N VAL A 191 24.30 0.71 -3.69
CA VAL A 191 24.29 -0.52 -2.87
C VAL A 191 24.04 -0.17 -1.42
N LEU A 192 22.92 -0.65 -0.89
CA LEU A 192 22.50 -0.47 0.50
C LEU A 192 22.79 -1.74 1.30
N SER A 193 23.50 -1.61 2.41
CA SER A 193 23.55 -2.69 3.40
C SER A 193 22.27 -2.71 4.22
N THR A 194 21.71 -3.90 4.44
CA THR A 194 20.59 -4.13 5.35
C THR A 194 21.05 -4.76 6.66
N LYS A 195 22.35 -4.78 6.95
CA LYS A 195 22.90 -5.31 8.20
C LYS A 195 22.66 -4.30 9.33
N ALA A 196 22.16 -4.79 10.46
CA ALA A 196 22.04 -4.04 11.71
C ALA A 196 22.08 -5.01 12.90
N ASP A 197 22.29 -4.49 14.10
CA ASP A 197 22.37 -5.29 15.33
C ASP A 197 20.99 -5.82 15.77
N ALA A 198 19.91 -5.16 15.33
CA ALA A 198 18.54 -5.53 15.62
C ALA A 198 17.64 -5.32 14.39
N LEU A 199 16.45 -5.95 14.41
CA LEU A 199 15.42 -5.73 13.41
C LEU A 199 14.89 -4.30 13.52
N ALA A 200 14.93 -3.54 12.42
CA ALA A 200 14.46 -2.16 12.41
C ALA A 200 13.89 -1.78 11.03
N ASP A 201 12.87 -0.92 11.06
CA ASP A 201 12.34 -0.29 9.86
C ASP A 201 13.37 0.71 9.28
N ARG A 202 13.54 0.66 7.96
CA ARG A 202 14.37 1.59 7.19
C ARG A 202 13.69 1.95 5.88
N TRP A 203 14.06 3.12 5.37
CA TRP A 203 13.67 3.58 4.05
C TRP A 203 14.82 4.34 3.41
N HIS A 204 14.92 4.25 2.10
CA HIS A 204 15.90 4.99 1.33
C HIS A 204 15.21 5.68 0.16
N THR A 205 15.44 6.99 0.03
CA THR A 205 14.79 7.85 -0.96
C THR A 205 15.78 8.23 -2.05
N ILE A 206 15.34 8.13 -3.31
CA ILE A 206 16.05 8.60 -4.48
C ILE A 206 15.15 9.64 -5.15
N GLU A 207 15.64 10.88 -5.23
CA GLU A 207 15.01 11.96 -5.98
C GLU A 207 15.47 11.89 -7.44
N VAL A 208 14.54 12.14 -8.36
CA VAL A 208 14.77 12.16 -9.81
C VAL A 208 14.04 13.37 -10.40
N VAL A 209 14.46 13.81 -11.59
CA VAL A 209 13.72 14.86 -12.32
C VAL A 209 12.29 14.37 -12.57
N ASP A 210 11.27 15.23 -12.41
CA ASP A 210 9.87 14.83 -12.61
C ASP A 210 9.63 14.36 -14.06
N GLY A 211 9.55 13.05 -14.23
CA GLY A 211 9.63 12.44 -15.55
C GLY A 211 9.35 10.95 -15.57
N ALA A 212 9.52 10.35 -16.74
CA ALA A 212 9.35 8.91 -16.92
C ALA A 212 10.61 8.18 -16.45
N HIS A 213 10.54 7.54 -15.28
CA HIS A 213 11.65 6.78 -14.71
C HIS A 213 11.21 5.36 -14.30
N ALA A 214 12.19 4.47 -14.15
CA ALA A 214 12.03 3.15 -13.56
C ALA A 214 13.17 2.82 -12.59
N LEU A 215 12.82 2.24 -11.45
CA LEU A 215 13.73 1.72 -10.44
C LEU A 215 13.82 0.20 -10.54
N SER A 216 15.04 -0.34 -10.64
CA SER A 216 15.32 -1.75 -10.33
C SER A 216 15.74 -1.89 -8.87
N VAL A 217 15.17 -2.87 -8.18
CA VAL A 217 15.53 -3.28 -6.83
C VAL A 217 15.95 -4.74 -6.87
N ARG A 218 17.22 -5.01 -6.54
CA ARG A 218 17.84 -6.34 -6.60
C ARG A 218 18.43 -6.77 -5.27
N ALA A 219 18.21 -8.01 -4.85
CA ALA A 219 18.97 -8.65 -3.78
C ALA A 219 20.38 -8.98 -4.27
N ALA A 220 21.39 -8.32 -3.71
CA ALA A 220 22.77 -8.33 -4.19
C ALA A 220 23.71 -9.27 -3.41
N GLY A 221 23.16 -10.17 -2.58
CA GLY A 221 23.96 -11.12 -1.79
C GLY A 221 24.48 -10.54 -0.48
N GLY A 222 25.44 -11.22 0.15
CA GLY A 222 26.08 -10.78 1.40
C GLY A 222 25.27 -11.03 2.68
N GLY A 223 24.11 -11.69 2.57
CA GLY A 223 23.20 -11.97 3.68
C GLY A 223 21.75 -12.03 3.23
N LYS A 224 20.82 -12.28 4.16
CA LYS A 224 19.39 -12.27 3.85
C LYS A 224 18.86 -10.84 3.92
N VAL A 225 18.24 -10.37 2.84
CA VAL A 225 17.52 -9.09 2.82
C VAL A 225 16.04 -9.31 3.08
N ARG A 226 15.38 -8.29 3.65
CA ARG A 226 13.92 -8.22 3.78
C ARG A 226 13.47 -6.83 3.33
N ALA A 227 12.56 -6.77 2.37
CA ALA A 227 11.99 -5.53 1.88
C ALA A 227 10.46 -5.61 1.74
N TYR A 228 9.80 -4.47 1.78
CA TYR A 228 8.33 -4.37 1.84
C TYR A 228 7.74 -3.87 0.53
N GLY A 229 8.33 -2.82 -0.04
CA GLY A 229 7.84 -2.21 -1.26
C GLY A 229 8.54 -0.90 -1.58
N VAL A 230 8.02 -0.22 -2.59
CA VAL A 230 8.52 1.07 -3.05
C VAL A 230 7.35 2.04 -3.19
N SER A 231 7.49 3.26 -2.68
CA SER A 231 6.55 4.34 -3.01
C SER A 231 7.07 5.16 -4.18
N LEU A 232 6.20 5.45 -5.15
CA LEU A 232 6.46 6.30 -6.32
C LEU A 232 5.64 7.59 -6.16
N GLU A 233 6.31 8.69 -5.87
CA GLU A 233 5.67 9.99 -5.62
C GLU A 233 6.22 11.09 -6.53
N ARG A 234 5.49 12.21 -6.57
CA ARG A 234 5.88 13.46 -7.21
C ARG A 234 5.88 14.58 -6.17
N ASP A 235 6.72 15.57 -6.39
CA ASP A 235 6.72 16.78 -5.57
C ASP A 235 5.58 17.72 -5.94
N GLY A 236 5.21 18.56 -4.97
CA GLY A 236 4.18 19.57 -5.14
C GLY A 236 2.78 19.09 -4.77
N PRO A 237 1.80 20.02 -4.77
CA PRO A 237 0.53 19.73 -4.17
C PRO A 237 -0.26 18.70 -4.96
N GLY A 238 -0.70 17.66 -4.27
CA GLY A 238 -1.53 16.62 -4.86
C GLY A 238 -1.93 15.54 -3.87
N VAL A 239 -2.64 14.54 -4.41
CA VAL A 239 -3.13 13.39 -3.65
C VAL A 239 -2.37 12.13 -4.03
N VAL A 240 -2.05 11.33 -3.01
CA VAL A 240 -1.61 9.95 -3.16
C VAL A 240 -2.63 9.04 -2.46
N TRP A 241 -2.98 7.94 -3.13
CA TRP A 241 -3.93 6.96 -2.60
C TRP A 241 -3.37 5.55 -2.78
N ASP A 242 -2.85 4.98 -1.70
CA ASP A 242 -2.29 3.63 -1.68
C ASP A 242 -3.42 2.59 -1.65
N GLY A 243 -3.35 1.57 -2.51
CA GLY A 243 -4.28 0.43 -2.50
C GLY A 243 -3.61 -0.85 -1.98
N MET A 244 -3.85 -1.19 -0.71
CA MET A 244 -3.20 -2.29 0.00
C MET A 244 -4.14 -3.48 0.16
N SER A 245 -4.36 -4.21 -0.93
CA SER A 245 -5.22 -5.39 -0.92
C SER A 245 -4.57 -6.57 -0.21
N GLN A 246 -5.23 -7.03 0.85
CA GLN A 246 -4.99 -8.24 1.60
C GLN A 246 -5.91 -9.34 1.05
N ILE A 247 -5.68 -9.79 -0.20
CA ILE A 247 -6.56 -10.71 -0.92
C ILE A 247 -6.81 -11.99 -0.11
N GLY A 248 -8.08 -12.27 0.20
CA GLY A 248 -8.48 -13.41 1.03
C GLY A 248 -8.36 -13.18 2.54
N ALA A 249 -8.01 -11.98 2.99
CA ALA A 249 -7.91 -11.67 4.41
C ALA A 249 -9.29 -11.60 5.07
N TYR A 250 -9.37 -12.24 6.24
CA TYR A 250 -10.32 -11.93 7.29
C TYR A 250 -9.84 -10.66 8.03
N THR A 251 -10.77 -9.89 8.60
CA THR A 251 -10.43 -8.68 9.38
C THR A 251 -9.35 -8.97 10.43
N ARG A 252 -9.52 -10.07 11.19
CA ARG A 252 -8.58 -10.47 12.25
C ARG A 252 -7.14 -10.71 11.81
N ARG A 253 -6.88 -10.97 10.51
CA ARG A 253 -5.52 -11.17 10.01
C ARG A 253 -4.68 -9.89 10.11
N MET A 254 -5.32 -8.73 10.07
CA MET A 254 -4.63 -7.46 10.29
C MET A 254 -4.06 -7.33 11.72
N LEU A 255 -4.53 -8.13 12.68
CA LEU A 255 -3.99 -8.15 14.04
C LEU A 255 -2.67 -8.93 14.16
N HIS A 256 -2.24 -9.63 13.10
CA HIS A 256 -0.91 -10.27 13.06
C HIS A 256 0.24 -9.28 12.93
N TYR A 257 -0.04 -8.02 12.58
CA TYR A 257 0.96 -6.98 12.64
C TYR A 257 1.51 -6.85 14.06
N ASP A 258 2.82 -6.70 14.17
CA ASP A 258 3.40 -6.03 15.32
C ASP A 258 2.87 -4.60 15.35
N GLU A 259 2.40 -4.17 16.52
CA GLU A 259 1.70 -2.90 16.66
C GLU A 259 2.63 -1.73 16.42
N GLU A 260 3.80 -1.74 17.04
CA GLU A 260 4.74 -0.62 16.92
C GLU A 260 5.25 -0.48 15.49
N HIS A 261 5.54 -1.60 14.82
CA HIS A 261 5.88 -1.62 13.40
C HIS A 261 4.77 -1.03 12.53
N PHE A 262 3.51 -1.43 12.73
CA PHE A 262 2.37 -0.88 11.97
C PHE A 262 2.26 0.64 12.14
N LEU A 263 2.39 1.12 13.38
CA LEU A 263 2.36 2.56 13.69
C LEU A 263 3.54 3.30 13.04
N ARG A 264 4.77 2.79 13.17
CA ARG A 264 5.96 3.42 12.58
C ARG A 264 5.87 3.50 11.07
N GLN A 265 5.42 2.44 10.41
CA GLN A 265 5.26 2.40 8.95
C GLN A 265 4.28 3.46 8.45
N LEU A 266 3.10 3.58 9.07
CA LEU A 266 2.08 4.56 8.65
C LEU A 266 2.40 6.00 9.05
N ARG A 267 3.09 6.21 10.18
CA ARG A 267 3.63 7.53 10.56
C ARG A 267 4.71 7.99 9.58
N ALA A 268 5.67 7.12 9.26
CA ALA A 268 6.73 7.42 8.28
C ALA A 268 6.15 7.66 6.88
N ARG A 269 5.08 6.93 6.51
CA ARG A 269 4.32 7.12 5.27
C ARG A 269 3.60 8.48 5.23
N LYS A 270 3.42 9.14 6.37
CA LYS A 270 2.65 10.37 6.58
C LYS A 270 1.20 10.21 6.10
N THR A 271 0.57 9.10 6.52
CA THR A 271 -0.81 8.79 6.16
C THR A 271 -1.80 9.70 6.90
N HIS A 272 -2.65 10.40 6.14
CA HIS A 272 -3.68 11.31 6.69
C HIS A 272 -5.05 10.64 6.80
N LEU A 273 -5.28 9.55 6.06
CA LEU A 273 -6.51 8.76 6.12
C LEU A 273 -6.19 7.27 5.97
N VAL A 274 -6.68 6.46 6.90
CA VAL A 274 -6.77 5.01 6.71
C VAL A 274 -8.20 4.65 6.34
N VAL A 275 -8.36 3.95 5.22
CA VAL A 275 -9.64 3.39 4.78
C VAL A 275 -9.61 1.88 4.93
N LEU A 276 -10.63 1.30 5.56
CA LEU A 276 -10.75 -0.15 5.76
C LEU A 276 -11.97 -0.68 5.00
N MET A 277 -11.76 -1.60 4.07
CA MET A 277 -12.81 -2.30 3.32
C MET A 277 -12.64 -3.81 3.45
N PHE A 278 -13.10 -4.34 4.57
CA PHE A 278 -13.09 -5.77 4.90
C PHE A 278 -14.53 -6.28 5.13
N GLY A 279 -14.68 -7.56 5.45
CA GLY A 279 -15.97 -8.17 5.77
C GLY A 279 -16.40 -9.23 4.77
N GLY A 280 -15.94 -9.17 3.51
CA GLY A 280 -16.32 -10.13 2.47
C GLY A 280 -15.91 -11.56 2.83
N ASN A 281 -14.66 -11.76 3.25
CA ASN A 281 -14.15 -13.06 3.71
C ASN A 281 -14.60 -13.41 5.13
N ASP A 282 -14.99 -12.43 5.95
CA ASP A 282 -15.52 -12.67 7.29
C ASP A 282 -16.91 -13.36 7.25
N MET A 283 -17.58 -13.38 6.09
CA MET A 283 -18.83 -14.11 5.82
C MET A 283 -18.62 -15.64 5.70
N ASN A 284 -17.97 -16.25 6.68
CA ASN A 284 -17.56 -17.66 6.66
C ASN A 284 -18.43 -18.56 7.56
N PRO A 285 -18.41 -19.89 7.34
CA PRO A 285 -18.94 -20.85 8.30
C PRO A 285 -18.19 -20.73 9.64
N GLY A 286 -18.92 -20.43 10.72
CA GLY A 286 -18.32 -20.17 12.03
C GLY A 286 -18.23 -18.69 12.41
N PHE A 287 -18.83 -17.78 11.61
CA PHE A 287 -18.98 -16.38 11.97
C PHE A 287 -19.55 -16.22 13.39
N ASN A 288 -18.79 -15.52 14.24
CA ASN A 288 -19.19 -15.14 15.58
C ASN A 288 -19.24 -13.62 15.65
N LEU A 289 -20.44 -13.07 15.82
CA LEU A 289 -20.67 -11.62 15.80
C LEU A 289 -19.88 -10.89 16.90
N ALA A 290 -19.81 -11.46 18.11
CA ALA A 290 -19.11 -10.83 19.23
C ALA A 290 -17.60 -10.79 18.99
N GLN A 291 -17.01 -11.90 18.53
CA GLN A 291 -15.59 -11.95 18.18
C GLN A 291 -15.29 -11.02 17.01
N TYR A 292 -16.15 -10.99 15.99
CA TYR A 292 -15.98 -10.11 14.83
C TYR A 292 -15.94 -8.64 15.25
N LYS A 293 -16.89 -8.20 16.09
CA LYS A 293 -16.89 -6.83 16.63
C LYS A 293 -15.64 -6.55 17.45
N ALA A 294 -15.20 -7.50 18.29
CA ALA A 294 -13.99 -7.33 19.11
C ALA A 294 -12.72 -7.19 18.24
N ASP A 295 -12.57 -8.02 17.22
CA ASP A 295 -11.45 -7.99 16.28
C ASP A 295 -11.43 -6.68 15.49
N TYR A 296 -12.59 -6.25 14.98
CA TYR A 296 -12.73 -5.00 14.23
C TYR A 296 -12.42 -3.79 15.13
N ALA A 297 -12.92 -3.78 16.36
CA ALA A 297 -12.65 -2.71 17.32
C ALA A 297 -11.16 -2.62 17.67
N ALA A 298 -10.48 -3.76 17.86
CA ALA A 298 -9.04 -3.80 18.06
C ALA A 298 -8.27 -3.20 16.87
N LEU A 299 -8.68 -3.52 15.64
CA LEU A 299 -8.09 -2.95 14.43
C LEU A 299 -8.30 -1.43 14.36
N LEU A 300 -9.51 -0.93 14.66
CA LEU A 300 -9.79 0.51 14.65
C LEU A 300 -8.98 1.25 15.71
N ARG A 301 -8.87 0.71 16.94
CA ARG A 301 -8.02 1.31 17.99
C ARG A 301 -6.57 1.40 17.55
N ARG A 302 -6.04 0.37 16.87
CA ARG A 302 -4.69 0.40 16.30
C ARG A 302 -4.53 1.47 15.22
N VAL A 303 -5.53 1.67 14.36
CA VAL A 303 -5.53 2.77 13.37
C VAL A 303 -5.57 4.13 14.07
N LYS A 304 -6.40 4.31 15.10
CA LYS A 304 -6.47 5.56 15.87
C LYS A 304 -5.17 5.86 16.61
N ALA A 305 -4.42 4.84 17.01
CA ALA A 305 -3.11 4.99 17.65
C ALA A 305 -2.01 5.50 16.70
N ILE A 306 -2.23 5.55 15.37
CA ILE A 306 -1.28 6.15 14.42
C ILE A 306 -1.01 7.59 14.80
N GLY A 307 -2.06 8.36 15.04
CA GLY A 307 -1.90 9.71 15.49
C GLY A 307 -3.13 10.59 15.29
N PRO A 308 -3.06 11.78 15.89
CA PRO A 308 -4.13 12.77 15.84
C PRO A 308 -4.43 13.30 14.43
N ASP A 309 -3.39 13.32 13.58
CA ASP A 309 -3.47 13.82 12.20
C ASP A 309 -3.95 12.77 11.18
N THR A 310 -4.28 11.55 11.65
CA THR A 310 -4.73 10.45 10.81
C THR A 310 -6.21 10.17 11.05
N ALA A 311 -7.03 10.45 10.02
CA ALA A 311 -8.43 10.08 9.99
C ALA A 311 -8.63 8.58 9.77
N CYS A 312 -9.81 8.09 10.13
CA CYS A 312 -10.22 6.69 10.00
C CYS A 312 -11.59 6.61 9.31
N LEU A 313 -11.69 5.80 8.26
CA LEU A 313 -12.93 5.54 7.53
C LEU A 313 -13.12 4.04 7.32
N VAL A 314 -14.29 3.53 7.69
CA VAL A 314 -14.72 2.18 7.36
C VAL A 314 -15.65 2.23 6.15
N MET A 315 -15.30 1.47 5.12
CA MET A 315 -16.20 1.16 4.00
C MET A 315 -16.80 -0.22 4.25
N ALA A 316 -18.14 -0.29 4.26
CA ALA A 316 -18.85 -1.55 4.36
C ALA A 316 -18.45 -2.53 3.23
N PRO A 317 -18.57 -3.85 3.41
CA PRO A 317 -18.40 -4.80 2.32
C PRO A 317 -19.41 -4.52 1.20
N LEU A 318 -19.11 -5.04 0.02
CA LEU A 318 -20.06 -5.08 -1.09
C LEU A 318 -21.26 -5.95 -0.74
N ASP A 319 -22.36 -5.79 -1.48
CA ASP A 319 -23.41 -6.81 -1.48
C ASP A 319 -22.85 -8.14 -1.99
N HIS A 320 -23.06 -9.23 -1.26
CA HIS A 320 -22.77 -10.58 -1.72
C HIS A 320 -24.10 -11.28 -1.99
N GLY A 321 -24.32 -11.66 -3.25
CA GLY A 321 -25.52 -12.33 -3.70
C GLY A 321 -25.45 -13.85 -3.59
N GLU A 322 -26.61 -14.49 -3.54
CA GLU A 322 -26.77 -15.93 -3.69
C GLU A 322 -28.00 -16.25 -4.55
N HIS A 323 -27.97 -17.42 -5.20
CA HIS A 323 -29.11 -17.89 -5.98
C HIS A 323 -30.19 -18.48 -5.05
N LYS A 324 -31.40 -17.94 -5.17
CA LYS A 324 -32.63 -18.50 -4.57
C LYS A 324 -33.64 -18.78 -5.67
N GLY A 325 -33.53 -19.98 -6.25
CA GLY A 325 -34.22 -20.33 -7.48
C GLY A 325 -33.75 -19.44 -8.64
N ALA A 326 -34.68 -18.86 -9.39
CA ALA A 326 -34.37 -17.94 -10.50
C ALA A 326 -33.93 -16.53 -10.05
N ARG A 327 -34.02 -16.21 -8.75
CA ARG A 327 -33.67 -14.89 -8.22
C ARG A 327 -32.26 -14.90 -7.65
N ILE A 328 -31.57 -13.76 -7.78
CA ILE A 328 -30.35 -13.46 -7.02
C ILE A 328 -30.78 -12.54 -5.88
N VAL A 329 -30.54 -12.96 -4.64
CA VAL A 329 -30.88 -12.24 -3.39
C VAL A 329 -29.60 -11.94 -2.61
N THR A 330 -29.64 -10.99 -1.68
CA THR A 330 -28.51 -10.75 -0.78
C THR A 330 -28.36 -11.91 0.20
N ARG A 331 -27.11 -12.32 0.47
CA ARG A 331 -26.82 -13.29 1.54
C ARG A 331 -27.22 -12.67 2.88
N ALA A 332 -27.97 -13.42 3.69
CA ALA A 332 -28.52 -12.93 4.96
C ALA A 332 -27.48 -12.39 5.96
N ILE A 333 -26.21 -12.80 5.84
CA ILE A 333 -25.10 -12.32 6.68
C ILE A 333 -24.61 -10.91 6.33
N VAL A 334 -24.86 -10.42 5.11
CA VAL A 334 -24.35 -9.12 4.65
C VAL A 334 -24.86 -7.98 5.54
N PRO A 335 -26.18 -7.81 5.77
CA PRO A 335 -26.66 -6.73 6.65
C PRO A 335 -26.12 -6.83 8.09
N THR A 336 -25.93 -8.06 8.59
CA THR A 336 -25.36 -8.29 9.93
C THR A 336 -23.92 -7.79 10.04
N ILE A 337 -23.08 -8.04 9.02
CA ILE A 337 -21.70 -7.52 9.00
C ILE A 337 -21.68 -6.00 8.83
N VAL A 338 -22.51 -5.47 7.93
CA VAL A 338 -22.62 -4.03 7.68
C VAL A 338 -22.96 -3.29 8.98
N GLU A 339 -23.98 -3.75 9.72
CA GLU A 339 -24.36 -3.12 10.98
C GLU A 339 -23.30 -3.29 12.07
N ALA A 340 -22.64 -4.45 12.14
CA ALA A 340 -21.54 -4.66 13.09
C ALA A 340 -20.38 -3.70 12.85
N GLN A 341 -20.00 -3.49 11.59
CA GLN A 341 -18.97 -2.52 11.21
C GLN A 341 -19.40 -1.08 11.49
N ARG A 342 -20.66 -0.74 11.20
CA ARG A 342 -21.23 0.58 11.50
C ARG A 342 -21.15 0.89 12.99
N GLU A 343 -21.66 0.00 13.84
CA GLU A 343 -21.66 0.16 15.29
C GLU A 343 -20.23 0.37 15.83
N VAL A 344 -19.31 -0.49 15.43
CA VAL A 344 -17.92 -0.44 15.89
C VAL A 344 -17.20 0.80 15.37
N ALA A 345 -17.41 1.19 14.11
CA ALA A 345 -16.83 2.41 13.54
C ALA A 345 -17.26 3.66 14.31
N ILE A 346 -18.56 3.79 14.61
CA ILE A 346 -19.08 4.92 15.37
C ILE A 346 -18.57 4.91 16.81
N ALA A 347 -18.56 3.73 17.46
CA ALA A 347 -18.08 3.58 18.83
C ALA A 347 -16.59 3.94 19.00
N GLU A 348 -15.76 3.61 18.00
CA GLU A 348 -14.31 3.88 18.02
C GLU A 348 -13.95 5.25 17.38
N GLY A 349 -14.95 6.06 17.03
CA GLY A 349 -14.75 7.42 16.51
C GLY A 349 -14.16 7.48 15.10
N CYS A 350 -14.47 6.49 14.27
CA CYS A 350 -14.21 6.47 12.83
C CYS A 350 -15.44 6.93 12.04
N GLY A 351 -15.22 7.38 10.80
CA GLY A 351 -16.29 7.54 9.83
C GLY A 351 -16.75 6.19 9.29
N PHE A 352 -18.02 6.11 8.86
CA PHE A 352 -18.57 4.92 8.24
C PHE A 352 -19.26 5.27 6.92
N TRP A 353 -18.90 4.56 5.84
CA TRP A 353 -19.56 4.67 4.56
C TRP A 353 -20.18 3.33 4.17
N ASP A 354 -21.51 3.32 4.11
CA ASP A 354 -22.28 2.13 3.78
C ASP A 354 -22.24 1.84 2.27
N THR A 355 -21.15 1.23 1.82
CA THR A 355 -20.96 0.80 0.43
C THR A 355 -22.11 -0.10 -0.05
N TYR A 356 -22.63 -0.97 0.82
CA TYR A 356 -23.75 -1.86 0.54
C TYR A 356 -25.02 -1.07 0.20
N GLN A 357 -25.39 -0.08 1.02
CA GLN A 357 -26.52 0.80 0.72
C GLN A 357 -26.24 1.72 -0.48
N ALA A 358 -24.99 2.17 -0.68
CA ALA A 358 -24.61 2.94 -1.87
C ALA A 358 -24.81 2.15 -3.17
N MET A 359 -24.64 0.83 -3.16
CA MET A 359 -25.00 -0.06 -4.28
C MET A 359 -26.51 -0.18 -4.51
N GLY A 360 -27.32 0.21 -3.52
CA GLY A 360 -28.78 0.10 -3.50
C GLY A 360 -29.30 -0.99 -2.55
N GLY A 361 -28.48 -1.49 -1.63
CA GLY A 361 -28.90 -2.42 -0.57
C GLY A 361 -29.35 -3.79 -1.09
N GLU A 362 -30.45 -4.30 -0.52
CA GLU A 362 -30.93 -5.67 -0.75
C GLU A 362 -31.07 -6.01 -2.25
N GLY A 363 -30.45 -7.12 -2.66
CA GLY A 363 -30.43 -7.62 -4.02
C GLY A 363 -29.66 -6.74 -5.02
N SER A 364 -28.87 -5.77 -4.55
CA SER A 364 -28.10 -4.87 -5.42
C SER A 364 -27.10 -5.63 -6.27
N MET A 365 -26.40 -6.64 -5.74
CA MET A 365 -25.48 -7.47 -6.52
C MET A 365 -26.20 -8.16 -7.68
N GLY A 366 -27.42 -8.65 -7.45
CA GLY A 366 -28.24 -9.22 -8.52
C GLY A 366 -28.59 -8.20 -9.62
N ARG A 367 -28.93 -6.96 -9.23
CA ARG A 367 -29.19 -5.87 -10.19
C ARG A 367 -27.91 -5.48 -10.94
N TRP A 368 -26.79 -5.38 -10.24
CA TRP A 368 -25.48 -5.00 -10.77
C TRP A 368 -24.92 -6.06 -11.74
N ALA A 369 -25.12 -7.35 -11.45
CA ALA A 369 -24.71 -8.45 -12.34
C ALA A 369 -25.53 -8.51 -13.64
N ARG A 370 -26.75 -7.94 -13.65
CA ARG A 370 -27.65 -7.85 -14.81
C ARG A 370 -27.62 -6.50 -15.52
N ALA A 371 -26.91 -5.51 -14.98
CA ALA A 371 -26.80 -4.19 -15.60
C ALA A 371 -26.09 -4.28 -16.96
N ASP A 372 -26.30 -3.27 -17.82
CA ASP A 372 -25.57 -3.10 -19.07
C ASP A 372 -24.92 -1.70 -19.12
N PRO A 373 -23.57 -1.60 -19.07
CA PRO A 373 -22.62 -2.69 -18.88
C PRO A 373 -22.75 -3.34 -17.49
N LYS A 374 -22.36 -4.61 -17.37
CA LYS A 374 -22.37 -5.33 -16.09
C LYS A 374 -21.50 -4.62 -15.05
N LEU A 375 -22.04 -4.40 -13.87
CA LEU A 375 -21.33 -3.80 -12.73
C LEU A 375 -20.87 -4.85 -11.72
N GLY A 376 -21.65 -5.93 -11.54
CA GLY A 376 -21.34 -7.08 -10.69
C GLY A 376 -20.74 -8.24 -11.50
N SER A 377 -19.84 -8.98 -10.88
CA SER A 377 -19.27 -10.22 -11.44
C SER A 377 -20.27 -11.38 -11.34
N GLY A 378 -20.04 -12.44 -12.12
CA GLY A 378 -20.86 -13.65 -12.12
C GLY A 378 -20.71 -14.52 -10.87
N ASP A 379 -19.67 -14.28 -10.06
CA ASP A 379 -19.49 -14.92 -8.75
C ASP A 379 -20.38 -14.34 -7.65
N LEU A 380 -21.12 -13.26 -7.97
CA LEU A 380 -22.02 -12.54 -7.06
C LEU A 380 -21.34 -12.02 -5.78
N ALA A 381 -20.03 -11.78 -5.80
CA ALA A 381 -19.28 -11.21 -4.68
C ALA A 381 -18.37 -10.05 -5.13
N HIS A 382 -17.78 -10.15 -6.32
CA HIS A 382 -16.87 -9.13 -6.85
C HIS A 382 -17.55 -8.22 -7.86
N LEU A 383 -16.91 -7.09 -8.17
CA LEU A 383 -17.36 -6.16 -9.20
C LEU A 383 -16.58 -6.32 -10.50
N THR A 384 -17.18 -5.91 -11.60
CA THR A 384 -16.46 -5.70 -12.86
C THR A 384 -15.63 -4.41 -12.78
N HIS A 385 -14.80 -4.17 -13.79
CA HIS A 385 -14.10 -2.88 -13.94
C HIS A 385 -15.07 -1.69 -14.02
N HIS A 386 -16.29 -1.87 -14.56
CA HIS A 386 -17.30 -0.82 -14.57
C HIS A 386 -17.86 -0.58 -13.16
N GLY A 387 -18.17 -1.65 -12.41
CA GLY A 387 -18.63 -1.52 -11.02
C GLY A 387 -17.59 -0.85 -10.12
N HIS A 388 -16.31 -1.18 -10.29
CA HIS A 388 -15.22 -0.50 -9.57
C HIS A 388 -15.20 1.01 -9.80
N LYS A 389 -15.40 1.47 -11.04
CA LYS A 389 -15.47 2.91 -11.35
C LYS A 389 -16.67 3.57 -10.69
N VAL A 390 -17.82 2.89 -10.66
CA VAL A 390 -19.05 3.40 -10.03
C VAL A 390 -18.84 3.57 -8.52
N ILE A 391 -18.36 2.54 -7.82
CA ILE A 391 -18.09 2.64 -6.37
C ILE A 391 -17.06 3.72 -6.06
N GLY A 392 -15.95 3.78 -6.80
CA GLY A 392 -14.95 4.83 -6.59
C GLY A 392 -15.49 6.24 -6.81
N ALA A 393 -16.40 6.42 -7.78
CA ALA A 393 -17.09 7.68 -8.01
C ALA A 393 -18.06 8.05 -6.88
N MET A 394 -18.81 7.07 -6.36
CA MET A 394 -19.73 7.26 -5.24
C MET A 394 -18.98 7.67 -3.96
N LEU A 395 -17.89 6.99 -3.62
CA LEU A 395 -17.08 7.37 -2.45
C LEU A 395 -16.46 8.75 -2.63
N TYR A 396 -15.91 9.05 -3.81
CA TYR A 396 -15.37 10.38 -4.10
C TYR A 396 -16.42 11.48 -3.86
N ARG A 397 -17.65 11.32 -4.36
CA ARG A 397 -18.72 12.30 -4.13
C ARG A 397 -19.06 12.45 -2.64
N ALA A 398 -19.11 11.34 -1.91
CA ALA A 398 -19.36 11.38 -0.46
C ALA A 398 -18.23 12.12 0.28
N LEU A 399 -16.96 11.84 -0.04
CA LEU A 399 -15.80 12.55 0.51
C LEU A 399 -15.84 14.04 0.17
N MET A 400 -16.18 14.40 -1.06
CA MET A 400 -16.25 15.81 -1.47
C MET A 400 -17.40 16.55 -0.82
N ALA A 401 -18.55 15.92 -0.61
CA ALA A 401 -19.65 16.53 0.14
C ALA A 401 -19.24 16.81 1.60
N SER A 402 -18.63 15.84 2.28
CA SER A 402 -18.09 16.04 3.63
C SER A 402 -16.95 17.06 3.68
N PHE A 403 -16.10 17.11 2.65
CA PHE A 403 -15.07 18.14 2.53
C PHE A 403 -15.69 19.54 2.41
N ARG A 404 -16.73 19.73 1.60
CA ARG A 404 -17.42 21.03 1.50
C ARG A 404 -18.03 21.46 2.82
N GLU A 405 -18.65 20.52 3.55
CA GLU A 405 -19.18 20.79 4.89
C GLU A 405 -18.05 21.21 5.84
N TYR A 406 -16.92 20.51 5.84
CA TYR A 406 -15.73 20.90 6.61
C TYR A 406 -15.23 22.30 6.23
N ARG A 407 -15.08 22.59 4.94
CA ARG A 407 -14.63 23.90 4.42
C ARG A 407 -15.57 25.03 4.85
N GLY A 408 -16.88 24.77 4.89
CA GLY A 408 -17.86 25.72 5.42
C GLY A 408 -17.73 25.99 6.92
N ARG A 409 -17.23 25.03 7.71
CA ARG A 409 -16.96 25.22 9.14
C ARG A 409 -15.67 26.00 9.43
N VAL A 410 -14.67 25.91 8.54
CA VAL A 410 -13.33 26.50 8.76
C VAL A 410 -13.04 27.72 7.90
N VAL A 411 -13.97 28.20 7.08
CA VAL A 411 -13.80 29.45 6.33
C VAL A 411 -13.51 30.61 7.29
N ASP A 412 -12.63 31.52 6.88
CA ASP A 412 -12.17 32.70 7.62
C ASP A 412 -11.45 32.42 8.96
N THR A 413 -11.16 31.16 9.31
CA THR A 413 -10.26 30.87 10.44
C THR A 413 -8.79 31.09 10.03
N PRO A 414 -7.90 31.44 10.97
CA PRO A 414 -6.47 31.57 10.69
C PRO A 414 -5.87 30.26 10.13
N LEU A 415 -5.07 30.32 9.07
CA LEU A 415 -4.46 29.14 8.46
C LEU A 415 -3.53 28.40 9.43
N VAL A 416 -2.93 29.11 10.39
CA VAL A 416 -2.10 28.52 11.46
C VAL A 416 -2.89 27.61 12.40
N GLU A 417 -4.21 27.76 12.45
CA GLU A 417 -5.11 26.91 13.24
C GLU A 417 -5.57 25.67 12.46
N LEU A 418 -5.24 25.56 11.17
CA LEU A 418 -5.53 24.40 10.34
C LEU A 418 -4.73 23.19 10.86
N GLY A 419 -5.37 22.36 11.67
CA GLY A 419 -4.77 21.23 12.37
C GLY A 419 -4.39 21.48 13.84
N ALA A 420 -4.52 22.71 14.36
CA ALA A 420 -4.12 23.07 15.73
C ALA A 420 -5.07 22.58 16.85
N GLY A 421 -6.01 21.68 16.52
CA GLY A 421 -6.87 20.97 17.49
C GLY A 421 -6.38 19.57 17.86
N PHE A 422 -5.19 19.16 17.41
CA PHE A 422 -4.75 17.77 17.51
C PHE A 422 -3.22 17.73 17.74
N SER A 423 -2.80 17.35 18.95
CA SER A 423 -1.44 17.52 19.46
C SER A 423 -0.47 16.42 19.00
N GLY A 424 0.50 16.75 18.14
CA GLY A 424 1.66 15.89 17.87
C GLY A 424 2.89 16.23 18.75
N PRO A 425 3.86 15.31 18.93
CA PRO A 425 5.23 15.62 19.36
C PRO A 425 6.21 15.72 18.17
N PRO A 426 7.42 16.28 18.38
CA PRO A 426 8.29 16.79 17.32
C PRO A 426 9.07 15.69 16.58
N GLY A 427 9.54 16.07 15.39
CA GLY A 427 10.13 15.20 14.38
C GLY A 427 11.43 14.50 14.78
N GLY A 428 11.61 13.32 14.20
CA GLY A 428 12.88 12.61 14.11
C GLY A 428 13.51 12.81 12.73
N GLU A 429 14.79 13.15 12.73
CA GLU A 429 15.64 13.38 11.56
C GLU A 429 15.75 12.10 10.72
N GLY A 430 15.44 12.22 9.42
CA GLY A 430 15.80 11.24 8.41
C GLY A 430 16.82 11.88 7.47
N ALA A 431 18.03 11.33 7.42
CA ALA A 431 19.07 11.76 6.49
C ALA A 431 18.59 11.59 5.04
N SER A 432 18.63 12.68 4.27
CA SER A 432 18.45 12.71 2.83
C SER A 432 19.82 12.94 2.21
N GLU A 433 20.33 11.97 1.44
CA GLU A 433 21.45 12.21 0.54
C GLU A 433 20.89 12.61 -0.83
N VAL A 434 21.19 13.84 -1.24
CA VAL A 434 20.93 14.34 -2.59
C VAL A 434 22.15 13.99 -3.44
N ILE A 435 22.01 13.09 -4.42
CA ILE A 435 23.09 12.81 -5.37
C ILE A 435 22.93 13.77 -6.55
N SER A 436 23.79 14.79 -6.63
CA SER A 436 24.00 15.56 -7.87
C SER A 436 25.16 14.95 -8.65
N ALA A 437 24.93 14.56 -9.90
CA ALA A 437 25.98 14.12 -10.80
C ALA A 437 26.88 15.30 -11.23
N GLY A 438 28.21 15.19 -11.04
CA GLY A 438 29.20 16.04 -11.71
C GLY A 438 30.53 16.31 -10.97
N ALA A 439 31.57 15.56 -11.37
CA ALA A 439 33.02 15.87 -11.42
C ALA A 439 33.90 15.98 -10.14
N SER A 440 34.80 14.97 -10.00
CA SER A 440 36.27 14.99 -9.72
C SER A 440 36.86 16.13 -8.85
N ASP A 441 37.74 15.93 -7.85
CA ASP A 441 38.91 15.05 -7.78
C ASP A 441 39.49 14.95 -6.33
N VAL A 442 40.11 13.78 -6.05
CA VAL A 442 41.34 13.47 -5.26
C VAL A 442 41.47 13.77 -3.74
N ALA A 443 41.52 12.65 -3.00
CA ALA A 443 42.43 12.18 -1.92
C ALA A 443 43.10 13.15 -0.92
N GLU A 444 43.12 12.76 0.38
CA GLU A 444 44.31 12.16 1.03
C GLU A 444 43.97 11.53 2.41
N GLU A 445 44.88 10.66 2.83
CA GLU A 445 44.90 9.64 3.87
C GLU A 445 45.51 10.19 5.19
N THR A 446 45.22 9.57 6.36
CA THR A 446 46.21 9.17 7.40
C THR A 446 45.54 8.53 8.63
N ASP A 447 45.74 7.22 8.75
CA ASP A 447 46.35 6.43 9.85
C ASP A 447 46.16 6.68 11.37
N ALA A 448 46.00 5.52 12.04
CA ALA A 448 46.72 5.01 13.24
C ALA A 448 46.05 4.96 14.65
N ALA A 449 45.74 3.70 15.04
CA ALA A 449 46.34 2.90 16.14
C ALA A 449 45.82 2.92 17.60
N GLY A 450 45.69 1.68 18.13
CA GLY A 450 45.93 1.26 19.54
C GLY A 450 44.68 1.22 20.44
N GLY A 451 44.38 0.19 21.24
CA GLY A 451 45.13 -1.00 21.69
C GLY A 451 44.26 -1.89 22.59
N GLU A 452 44.84 -3.04 22.95
CA GLU A 452 44.30 -4.24 23.61
C GLU A 452 43.68 -4.07 25.02
N ALA A 453 42.81 -5.02 25.42
CA ALA A 453 43.11 -6.00 26.48
C ALA A 453 41.92 -6.96 26.76
N ALA A 454 42.26 -8.15 27.22
CA ALA A 454 41.50 -9.40 27.22
C ALA A 454 40.88 -9.78 28.60
N VAL A 455 40.48 -11.06 28.67
CA VAL A 455 40.17 -11.95 29.83
C VAL A 455 38.66 -12.12 30.05
N ASP A 456 37.95 -13.24 29.81
CA ASP A 456 38.11 -14.71 29.93
C ASP A 456 37.04 -15.28 30.90
N THR A 457 36.81 -16.60 30.78
CA THR A 457 36.11 -17.59 31.63
C THR A 457 34.61 -17.88 31.40
N ASP A 458 34.38 -19.07 30.78
CA ASP A 458 33.74 -20.28 31.33
C ASP A 458 32.28 -20.22 31.85
N ASP A 459 31.41 -21.24 31.80
CA ASP A 459 31.34 -22.61 31.27
C ASP A 459 29.91 -23.12 31.65
N ALA A 460 29.51 -24.29 31.13
CA ALA A 460 28.46 -25.22 31.62
C ALA A 460 26.97 -24.84 31.36
N THR A 461 26.20 -25.51 30.47
CA THR A 461 25.71 -26.92 30.36
C THR A 461 24.43 -27.26 31.15
N ASP A 462 23.67 -28.19 30.56
CA ASP A 462 22.51 -28.98 31.02
C ASP A 462 21.11 -28.32 30.93
N THR A 463 20.22 -28.79 30.03
CA THR A 463 19.36 -30.01 30.06
C THR A 463 18.33 -29.93 31.21
N ASP A 464 17.03 -30.26 31.10
CA ASP A 464 16.39 -31.41 30.47
C ASP A 464 14.84 -31.23 30.42
N ALA A 465 14.21 -32.06 29.59
CA ALA A 465 12.91 -32.71 29.76
C ALA A 465 11.57 -31.94 29.56
N GLU A 466 10.89 -32.28 28.45
CA GLU A 466 9.43 -32.43 28.35
C GLU A 466 8.91 -33.61 29.19
N PRO A 467 7.58 -33.74 29.38
CA PRO A 467 6.92 -34.78 28.56
C PRO A 467 5.45 -34.48 28.11
N ASP A 468 5.14 -35.09 26.96
CA ASP A 468 3.93 -35.84 26.57
C ASP A 468 2.55 -35.17 26.35
N GLY A 469 2.08 -35.33 25.09
CA GLY A 469 0.68 -35.22 24.64
C GLY A 469 -0.18 -36.45 25.02
N PRO A 470 -1.21 -36.91 24.24
CA PRO A 470 -1.43 -36.68 22.79
C PRO A 470 -2.92 -36.51 22.31
N GLY A 471 -3.06 -36.26 20.99
CA GLY A 471 -4.18 -36.71 20.14
C GLY A 471 -5.12 -35.61 19.63
N GLY A 472 -5.36 -35.39 18.32
CA GLY A 472 -4.92 -36.02 17.09
C GLY A 472 -5.77 -35.56 15.88
N ALA A 473 -5.20 -35.70 14.68
CA ALA A 473 -5.75 -35.57 13.30
C ALA A 473 -6.02 -34.14 12.75
N GLY A 474 -5.42 -33.66 11.64
CA GLY A 474 -4.50 -34.22 10.65
C GLY A 474 -5.00 -33.93 9.22
N VAL A 475 -4.26 -33.15 8.41
CA VAL A 475 -4.19 -33.23 6.93
C VAL A 475 -2.83 -32.68 6.46
N ALA A 476 -2.22 -33.40 5.52
CA ALA A 476 -0.80 -33.42 5.15
C ALA A 476 -0.34 -32.39 4.09
N ILE A 477 0.97 -32.11 4.11
CA ILE A 477 1.81 -31.50 3.07
C ILE A 477 2.89 -32.53 2.71
N PRO A 478 3.30 -32.72 1.43
CA PRO A 478 4.41 -33.59 1.09
C PRO A 478 5.74 -32.82 1.03
N GLU A 479 6.79 -33.36 1.63
CA GLU A 479 8.17 -33.05 1.29
C GLU A 479 8.93 -34.33 0.92
N SER A 480 9.80 -34.15 -0.05
CA SER A 480 10.74 -35.08 -0.68
C SER A 480 12.09 -35.03 0.02
N ASP A 481 12.74 -36.18 0.19
CA ASP A 481 14.16 -36.27 0.53
C ASP A 481 14.90 -37.20 -0.47
N ASP A 482 16.05 -36.69 -0.94
CA ASP A 482 17.16 -37.36 -1.64
C ASP A 482 17.96 -38.22 -0.63
N GLU A 483 18.46 -39.44 -0.90
CA GLU A 483 19.67 -39.89 -1.64
C GLU A 483 20.24 -41.15 -0.87
N PRO A 484 21.34 -41.87 -1.24
CA PRO A 484 22.04 -42.09 -2.51
C PRO A 484 22.52 -43.58 -2.79
N ALA A 485 23.19 -43.78 -3.95
CA ALA A 485 24.21 -44.79 -4.35
C ALA A 485 23.77 -46.27 -4.57
N SER A 486 24.27 -47.11 -5.51
CA SER A 486 25.39 -47.13 -6.47
C SER A 486 25.24 -48.29 -7.50
N ASP A 487 25.86 -48.14 -8.68
CA ASP A 487 26.44 -49.13 -9.62
C ASP A 487 25.61 -50.27 -10.28
N ALA A 488 25.48 -50.21 -11.63
CA ALA A 488 26.07 -51.15 -12.61
C ALA A 488 25.47 -50.98 -14.03
N THR A 489 26.36 -50.81 -15.02
CA THR A 489 26.14 -50.61 -16.48
C THR A 489 26.29 -51.94 -17.28
N PRO A 490 26.21 -52.00 -18.64
CA PRO A 490 25.09 -51.92 -19.60
C PRO A 490 25.01 -53.22 -20.48
N PRO A 491 24.25 -53.34 -21.61
CA PRO A 491 24.50 -52.70 -22.94
C PRO A 491 23.17 -52.22 -23.59
N GLY A 492 23.02 -51.54 -24.74
CA GLY A 492 23.79 -51.36 -25.97
C GLY A 492 22.85 -50.67 -27.00
N ASP A 493 23.41 -49.82 -27.86
CA ASP A 493 22.76 -49.04 -28.94
C ASP A 493 22.40 -49.95 -30.16
N PRO A 494 21.47 -49.59 -31.07
CA PRO A 494 21.90 -48.81 -32.25
C PRO A 494 20.86 -47.88 -32.97
N THR A 495 21.39 -46.77 -33.50
CA THR A 495 21.20 -46.17 -34.85
C THR A 495 19.90 -45.43 -35.27
N SER A 496 19.97 -44.07 -35.24
CA SER A 496 19.81 -43.01 -36.28
C SER A 496 18.78 -43.07 -37.47
N PRO A 497 18.57 -42.01 -38.29
CA PRO A 497 17.53 -40.98 -38.15
C PRO A 497 16.68 -40.75 -39.44
N THR A 498 15.63 -39.91 -39.43
CA THR A 498 15.12 -39.27 -40.67
C THR A 498 14.25 -38.02 -40.42
N THR A 499 14.52 -36.97 -41.20
CA THR A 499 13.95 -35.61 -41.23
C THR A 499 12.79 -35.50 -42.28
N PRO A 500 12.14 -34.33 -42.52
CA PRO A 500 10.70 -34.20 -42.80
C PRO A 500 10.37 -33.85 -44.26
N PRO A 501 9.12 -33.43 -44.57
CA PRO A 501 8.96 -32.29 -45.47
C PRO A 501 7.83 -31.30 -45.11
N ALA A 502 7.90 -30.16 -45.79
CA ALA A 502 7.06 -28.97 -45.67
C ALA A 502 6.13 -28.75 -46.89
N ALA A 503 5.23 -27.76 -46.73
CA ALA A 503 4.47 -26.98 -47.74
C ALA A 503 3.23 -27.66 -48.38
N THR A 504 2.07 -27.01 -48.53
CA THR A 504 1.80 -25.78 -49.32
C THR A 504 0.37 -25.22 -49.03
N GLY A 505 0.14 -23.95 -49.38
CA GLY A 505 -1.13 -23.18 -49.26
C GLY A 505 -2.26 -23.63 -50.20
N PRO A 506 -3.22 -22.77 -50.63
CA PRO A 506 -3.16 -21.32 -50.88
C PRO A 506 -3.73 -20.38 -49.80
#